data_AF-A0A486W0V8-F1
#
_entry.id   AF-A0A486W0V8-F1
#
_cell.length_a   1.000
_cell.length_b   1.000
_cell.length_c   1.000
_cell.angle_alpha   90.00
_cell.angle_beta   90.00
_cell.angle_gamma   90.00
#
_symmetry.space_group_name_H-M   'P 1'
#
loop_
_entity.id
_entity.type
_entity.pdbx_description
1 polymer ?
#
loop_
_entity_poly.entity_id
_entity_poly.type
_entity_poly.pdbx_seq_one_letter_code
_entity_poly.pdbx_strand_id
1 'polypeptide(L)'
;MLFNQWLSNIKISRKLSAGFGGVLFLVAIATILSVLRFKEIRDVYIKTNLMYNINIEVFQAKINRLKYFYGDEKSGQMMSDYVSHASELAASADELLWAPGELTVINKVVDNLKSFQSSISEMQKATADMRTLRDELDKLVTEDLTTRYTALVRASVAETALSTQIYEQLFAISTVRDAARVVRYNPTIASRNGLESRFNSTQNSVQSLIEQLPEEIITPLQSLWDNTVKYHDLSLRYFTAAGALIVAEDKVKTSGDLSSASLREIIALVKAHNDELAFSSGTIAAVIGILAILIGIIVSWWAICQITRPIARNLALAERIAGGDLSSKITASGRDEFGQLTTAMGRMNDTLRSMIHEVRNSVSQVSRAATEIAEGNSDLSSRTEQQAAMLTDNGRQPC
;
A
#
# COMPACT_ATOMS: atom_id res chain seq x y z
N MET A 1 -42.06 -12.55 31.45
CA MET A 1 -42.32 -11.83 32.73
C MET A 1 -41.13 -11.83 33.69
N LEU A 2 -40.42 -12.95 33.88
CA LEU A 2 -39.32 -13.07 34.86
C LEU A 2 -38.10 -12.16 34.61
N PHE A 3 -37.67 -11.98 33.36
CA PHE A 3 -36.51 -11.13 33.02
C PHE A 3 -36.75 -9.64 33.35
N ASN A 4 -37.99 -9.16 33.21
CA ASN A 4 -38.36 -7.78 33.45
C ASN A 4 -38.39 -7.44 34.97
N GLN A 5 -38.74 -8.42 35.81
CA GLN A 5 -38.73 -8.29 37.28
C GLN A 5 -37.31 -8.36 37.87
N TRP A 6 -36.41 -9.12 37.24
CA TRP A 6 -35.00 -9.14 37.65
C TRP A 6 -34.31 -7.81 37.35
N LEU A 7 -34.55 -7.25 36.17
CA LEU A 7 -34.03 -5.94 35.77
C LEU A 7 -34.58 -4.80 36.65
N SER A 8 -35.86 -4.82 37.05
CA SER A 8 -36.45 -3.74 37.85
C SER A 8 -35.84 -3.56 39.25
N ASN A 9 -35.08 -4.55 39.76
CA ASN A 9 -34.43 -4.47 41.07
C ASN A 9 -32.95 -4.02 41.02
N ILE A 10 -32.41 -3.80 39.83
CA ILE A 10 -31.02 -3.35 39.65
C ILE A 10 -30.97 -1.82 39.64
N LYS A 11 -29.98 -1.25 40.34
CA LYS A 11 -29.67 0.18 40.34
C LYS A 11 -29.54 0.74 38.92
N ILE A 12 -30.10 1.92 38.67
CA ILE A 12 -30.05 2.58 37.35
C ILE A 12 -28.62 2.83 36.89
N SER A 13 -27.71 3.16 37.81
CA SER A 13 -26.30 3.34 37.49
C SER A 13 -25.67 2.09 36.86
N ARG A 14 -26.00 0.89 37.37
CA ARG A 14 -25.53 -0.40 36.81
C ARG A 14 -26.17 -0.73 35.47
N LYS A 15 -27.45 -0.36 35.29
CA LYS A 15 -28.16 -0.51 34.01
C LYS A 15 -27.55 0.37 32.92
N LEU A 16 -27.31 1.64 33.24
CA LEU A 16 -26.68 2.60 32.33
C LEU A 16 -25.25 2.18 32.00
N SER A 17 -24.45 1.80 33.01
CA SER A 17 -23.07 1.39 32.81
C SER A 17 -22.97 0.13 31.95
N ALA A 18 -23.92 -0.81 32.06
CA ALA A 18 -23.95 -1.99 31.19
C ALA A 18 -24.27 -1.62 29.73
N GLY A 19 -25.25 -0.73 29.50
CA GLY A 19 -25.59 -0.25 28.16
C GLY A 19 -24.45 0.54 27.50
N PHE A 20 -23.92 1.56 28.21
CA PHE A 20 -22.78 2.33 27.74
C PHE A 20 -21.51 1.47 27.60
N GLY A 21 -21.27 0.55 28.52
CA GLY A 21 -20.14 -0.39 28.46
C GLY A 21 -20.20 -1.29 27.24
N GLY A 22 -21.38 -1.80 26.88
CA GLY A 22 -21.58 -2.59 25.66
C GLY A 22 -21.28 -1.80 24.38
N VAL A 23 -21.75 -0.54 24.31
CA VAL A 23 -21.45 0.34 23.17
C VAL A 23 -19.96 0.64 23.09
N LEU A 24 -19.30 0.99 24.20
CA LEU A 24 -17.86 1.25 24.23
C LEU A 24 -17.04 0.01 23.85
N PHE A 25 -17.47 -1.19 24.25
CA PHE A 25 -16.83 -2.43 23.86
C PHE A 25 -16.91 -2.68 22.34
N LEU A 26 -18.08 -2.43 21.73
CA LEU A 26 -18.24 -2.53 20.28
C LEU A 26 -17.38 -1.51 19.53
N VAL A 27 -17.32 -0.28 20.03
CA VAL A 27 -16.44 0.77 19.48
C VAL A 27 -14.96 0.35 19.60
N ALA A 28 -14.55 -0.24 20.73
CA ALA A 28 -13.19 -0.75 20.89
C ALA A 28 -12.88 -1.86 19.89
N ILE A 29 -13.78 -2.83 19.69
CA ILE A 29 -13.63 -3.89 18.68
C ILE A 29 -13.52 -3.29 17.27
N ALA A 30 -14.43 -2.39 16.91
CA ALA A 30 -14.41 -1.72 15.61
C ALA A 30 -13.10 -0.94 15.38
N THR A 31 -12.60 -0.28 16.43
CA THR A 31 -11.32 0.45 16.38
C THR A 31 -10.14 -0.49 16.18
N ILE A 32 -10.08 -1.60 16.92
CA ILE A 32 -9.03 -2.62 16.77
C ILE A 32 -9.02 -3.19 15.36
N LEU A 33 -10.19 -3.55 14.83
CA LEU A 33 -10.32 -4.06 13.46
C LEU A 33 -9.87 -3.01 12.44
N SER A 34 -10.24 -1.74 12.61
CA SER A 34 -9.78 -0.65 11.74
C SER A 34 -8.26 -0.51 11.73
N VAL A 35 -7.63 -0.57 12.91
CA VAL A 35 -6.15 -0.51 13.04
C VAL A 35 -5.47 -1.70 12.37
N LEU A 36 -6.00 -2.92 12.53
CA LEU A 36 -5.47 -4.11 11.87
C LEU A 36 -5.55 -3.96 10.33
N ARG A 37 -6.64 -3.42 9.80
CA ARG A 37 -6.80 -3.16 8.36
C ARG A 37 -5.85 -2.10 7.83
N PHE A 38 -5.63 -1.04 8.61
CA PHE A 38 -4.67 -0.01 8.21
C PHE A 38 -3.25 -0.58 8.07
N LYS A 39 -2.86 -1.55 8.90
CA LYS A 39 -1.58 -2.25 8.77
C LYS A 39 -1.50 -3.04 7.46
N GLU A 40 -2.52 -3.82 7.12
CA GLU A 40 -2.55 -4.60 5.87
C GLU A 40 -2.46 -3.70 4.63
N ILE A 41 -3.21 -2.59 4.60
CA ILE A 41 -3.16 -1.61 3.49
C ILE A 41 -1.76 -1.02 3.35
N ARG A 42 -1.13 -0.67 4.47
CA ARG A 42 0.24 -0.16 4.48
C ARG A 42 1.22 -1.21 3.94
N ASP A 43 1.08 -2.46 4.33
CA ASP A 43 1.95 -3.54 3.88
C ASP A 43 1.81 -3.78 2.37
N VAL A 44 0.58 -3.78 1.83
CA VAL A 44 0.33 -3.84 0.38
C VAL A 44 0.94 -2.65 -0.35
N TYR A 45 0.80 -1.44 0.20
CA TYR A 45 1.40 -0.24 -0.36
C TYR A 45 2.94 -0.35 -0.42
N ILE A 46 3.58 -0.77 0.67
CA ILE A 46 5.04 -0.94 0.74
C ILE A 46 5.50 -1.97 -0.30
N LYS A 47 4.87 -3.14 -0.35
CA LYS A 47 5.17 -4.20 -1.34
C LYS A 47 5.02 -3.68 -2.77
N THR A 48 3.91 -3.02 -3.06
CA THR A 48 3.60 -2.51 -4.41
C THR A 48 4.59 -1.45 -4.83
N ASN A 49 4.93 -0.50 -3.94
CA ASN A 49 5.90 0.55 -4.20
C ASN A 49 7.30 -0.02 -4.44
N LEU A 50 7.70 -1.03 -3.65
CA LEU A 50 8.95 -1.77 -3.87
C LEU A 50 9.00 -2.37 -5.27
N MET A 51 7.95 -3.08 -5.68
CA MET A 51 7.90 -3.69 -7.02
C MET A 51 7.94 -2.63 -8.14
N TYR A 52 7.27 -1.49 -7.98
CA TYR A 52 7.35 -0.40 -8.95
C TYR A 52 8.76 0.18 -9.07
N ASN A 53 9.44 0.39 -7.94
CA ASN A 53 10.82 0.91 -7.95
C ASN A 53 11.75 -0.06 -8.68
N ILE A 54 11.71 -1.36 -8.35
CA ILE A 54 12.50 -2.38 -9.07
C ILE A 54 12.17 -2.37 -10.58
N ASN A 55 10.88 -2.25 -10.94
CA ASN A 55 10.47 -2.22 -12.35
C ASN A 55 11.02 -1.00 -13.11
N ILE A 56 11.07 0.16 -12.45
CA ILE A 56 11.63 1.39 -13.01
C ILE A 56 13.12 1.19 -13.31
N GLU A 57 13.88 0.63 -12.36
CA GLU A 57 15.30 0.33 -12.54
C GLU A 57 15.53 -0.64 -13.71
N VAL A 58 14.77 -1.73 -13.78
CA VAL A 58 14.82 -2.70 -14.90
C VAL A 58 14.51 -2.01 -16.24
N PHE A 59 13.54 -1.10 -16.27
CA PHE A 59 13.21 -0.34 -17.47
C PHE A 59 14.33 0.61 -17.90
N GLN A 60 14.96 1.30 -16.95
CA GLN A 60 16.11 2.16 -17.22
C GLN A 60 17.31 1.36 -17.72
N ALA A 61 17.58 0.19 -17.16
CA ALA A 61 18.61 -0.72 -17.66
C ALA A 61 18.37 -1.11 -19.13
N LYS A 62 17.13 -1.43 -19.49
CA LYS A 62 16.74 -1.76 -20.89
C LYS A 62 16.94 -0.61 -21.87
N ILE A 63 16.73 0.64 -21.43
CA ILE A 63 17.02 1.83 -22.25
C ILE A 63 18.54 1.96 -22.45
N ASN A 64 19.32 1.84 -21.37
CA ASN A 64 20.77 2.00 -21.43
C ASN A 64 21.45 0.86 -22.21
N ARG A 65 20.87 -0.35 -22.21
CA ARG A 65 21.27 -1.46 -23.10
C ARG A 65 21.31 -1.04 -24.56
N LEU A 66 20.24 -0.39 -25.05
CA LEU A 66 20.17 0.06 -26.45
C LEU A 66 21.23 1.12 -26.73
N LYS A 67 21.37 2.12 -25.86
CA LYS A 67 22.39 3.17 -26.01
C LYS A 67 23.80 2.57 -26.05
N TYR A 68 24.09 1.64 -25.15
CA TYR A 68 25.38 0.96 -25.08
C TYR A 68 25.67 0.14 -26.34
N PHE A 69 24.68 -0.62 -26.84
CA PHE A 69 24.80 -1.38 -28.08
C PHE A 69 25.12 -0.48 -29.29
N TYR A 70 24.56 0.73 -29.35
CA TYR A 70 24.84 1.71 -30.40
C TYR A 70 26.06 2.61 -30.13
N GLY A 71 26.88 2.28 -29.12
CA GLY A 71 28.21 2.87 -28.93
C GLY A 71 28.33 3.93 -27.84
N ASP A 72 27.28 4.22 -27.06
CA ASP A 72 27.41 5.08 -25.89
C ASP A 72 28.04 4.32 -24.71
N GLU A 73 29.35 4.49 -24.52
CA GLU A 73 30.11 3.73 -23.52
C GLU A 73 29.62 3.93 -22.09
N LYS A 74 29.20 5.16 -21.74
CA LYS A 74 28.75 5.48 -20.37
C LYS A 74 27.48 4.71 -20.01
N SER A 75 26.63 4.46 -21.00
CA SER A 75 25.41 3.68 -20.82
C SER A 75 25.69 2.22 -20.41
N GLY A 76 26.87 1.68 -20.70
CA GLY A 76 27.25 0.32 -20.29
C GLY A 76 27.35 0.18 -18.77
N GLN A 77 27.96 1.17 -18.08
CA GLN A 77 28.03 1.19 -16.63
C GLN A 77 26.65 1.51 -16.03
N MET A 78 25.95 2.53 -16.55
CA MET A 78 24.61 2.90 -16.05
C MET A 78 23.66 1.70 -16.09
N MET A 79 23.66 0.92 -17.18
CA MET A 79 22.85 -0.30 -17.29
C MET A 79 23.14 -1.29 -16.14
N SER A 80 24.41 -1.52 -15.81
CA SER A 80 24.81 -2.40 -14.70
C SER A 80 24.38 -1.83 -13.35
N ASP A 81 24.53 -0.51 -13.15
CA ASP A 81 24.18 0.15 -11.90
C ASP A 81 22.67 0.04 -11.61
N TYR A 82 21.82 0.27 -12.62
CA TYR A 82 20.37 0.09 -12.50
C TYR A 82 19.99 -1.35 -12.11
N VAL A 83 20.60 -2.38 -12.71
CA VAL A 83 20.30 -3.78 -12.36
C VAL A 83 20.83 -4.16 -10.97
N SER A 84 21.98 -3.59 -10.58
CA SER A 84 22.54 -3.77 -9.24
C SER A 84 21.62 -3.18 -8.17
N HIS A 85 21.18 -1.94 -8.36
CA HIS A 85 20.23 -1.28 -7.45
C HIS A 85 18.86 -1.98 -7.45
N ALA A 86 18.37 -2.45 -8.60
CA ALA A 86 17.17 -3.29 -8.66
C ALA A 86 17.32 -4.57 -7.80
N SER A 87 18.51 -5.17 -7.78
CA SER A 87 18.81 -6.36 -6.97
C SER A 87 18.89 -6.04 -5.48
N GLU A 88 19.45 -4.88 -5.09
CA GLU A 88 19.46 -4.39 -3.71
C GLU A 88 18.04 -4.15 -3.19
N LEU A 89 17.19 -3.50 -4.00
CA LEU A 89 15.78 -3.34 -3.70
C LEU A 89 15.09 -4.70 -3.57
N ALA A 90 15.34 -5.64 -4.49
CA ALA A 90 14.77 -6.98 -4.40
C ALA A 90 15.21 -7.73 -3.14
N ALA A 91 16.44 -7.52 -2.64
CA ALA A 91 16.89 -8.10 -1.37
C ALA A 91 16.13 -7.55 -0.16
N SER A 92 15.68 -6.29 -0.19
CA SER A 92 14.82 -5.73 0.88
C SER A 92 13.44 -6.39 0.96
N ALA A 93 13.06 -7.19 -0.05
CA ALA A 93 11.83 -7.98 0.01
C ALA A 93 11.85 -9.01 1.15
N ASP A 94 13.02 -9.49 1.58
CA ASP A 94 13.14 -10.47 2.68
C ASP A 94 12.67 -9.90 4.04
N GLU A 95 12.63 -8.58 4.18
CA GLU A 95 12.13 -7.90 5.38
C GLU A 95 10.59 -7.84 5.43
N LEU A 96 9.92 -8.21 4.33
CA LEU A 96 8.47 -8.15 4.18
C LEU A 96 7.84 -9.54 4.31
N LEU A 97 6.62 -9.59 4.86
CA LEU A 97 5.86 -10.82 4.98
C LEU A 97 5.12 -11.13 3.68
N TRP A 98 5.50 -12.19 2.98
CA TRP A 98 4.88 -12.62 1.72
C TRP A 98 3.99 -13.84 1.89
N ALA A 99 2.90 -13.90 1.13
CA ALA A 99 2.14 -15.14 0.99
C ALA A 99 3.00 -16.19 0.24
N PRO A 100 2.78 -17.52 0.43
CA PRO A 100 3.62 -18.55 -0.20
C PRO A 100 3.71 -18.44 -1.74
N GLY A 101 2.60 -18.09 -2.41
CA GLY A 101 2.59 -17.84 -3.86
C GLY A 101 3.35 -16.58 -4.26
N GLU A 102 3.29 -15.53 -3.46
CA GLU A 102 4.03 -14.28 -3.67
C GLU A 102 5.54 -14.50 -3.52
N LEU A 103 5.96 -15.21 -2.47
CA LEU A 103 7.37 -15.50 -2.19
C LEU A 103 8.03 -16.27 -3.35
N THR A 104 7.30 -17.19 -3.96
CA THR A 104 7.77 -17.95 -5.13
C THR A 104 8.10 -17.02 -6.30
N VAL A 105 7.24 -16.03 -6.56
CA VAL A 105 7.47 -15.07 -7.64
C VAL A 105 8.55 -14.04 -7.28
N ILE A 106 8.67 -13.63 -6.02
CA ILE A 106 9.77 -12.78 -5.54
C ILE A 106 11.12 -13.46 -5.76
N ASN A 107 11.26 -14.74 -5.40
CA ASN A 107 12.48 -15.49 -5.67
C ASN A 107 12.81 -15.55 -7.17
N LYS A 108 11.78 -15.73 -8.01
CA LYS A 108 11.93 -15.67 -9.48
C LYS A 108 12.38 -14.29 -9.97
N VAL A 109 11.90 -13.19 -9.36
CA VAL A 109 12.40 -11.82 -9.66
C VAL A 109 13.88 -11.72 -9.33
N VAL A 110 14.30 -12.18 -8.14
CA VAL A 110 15.71 -12.16 -7.71
C VAL A 110 16.59 -12.97 -8.67
N ASP A 111 16.17 -14.16 -9.08
CA ASP A 111 16.93 -15.00 -10.00
C ASP A 111 17.00 -14.43 -11.43
N ASN A 112 15.92 -13.80 -11.90
CA ASN A 112 15.91 -13.09 -13.17
C ASN A 112 16.86 -11.88 -13.15
N LEU A 113 16.91 -11.13 -12.04
CA LEU A 113 17.84 -9.99 -11.88
C LEU A 113 19.30 -10.45 -11.86
N LYS A 114 19.61 -11.57 -11.19
CA LYS A 114 20.96 -12.18 -11.24
C LYS A 114 21.34 -12.58 -12.66
N SER A 115 20.42 -13.23 -13.38
CA SER A 115 20.63 -13.62 -14.78
C SER A 115 20.83 -12.39 -15.67
N PHE A 116 20.09 -11.31 -15.40
CA PHE A 116 20.23 -10.04 -16.10
C PHE A 116 21.60 -9.41 -15.84
N GLN A 117 22.07 -9.38 -14.59
CA GLN A 117 23.40 -8.90 -14.26
C GLN A 117 24.51 -9.70 -14.96
N SER A 118 24.40 -11.04 -14.95
CA SER A 118 25.35 -11.92 -15.64
C SER A 118 25.39 -11.64 -17.15
N SER A 119 24.23 -11.50 -17.78
CA SER A 119 24.14 -11.21 -19.22
C SER A 119 24.76 -9.85 -19.58
N ILE A 120 24.64 -8.85 -18.69
CA ILE A 120 25.26 -7.53 -18.87
C ILE A 120 26.78 -7.67 -18.88
N SER A 121 27.35 -8.43 -17.95
CA SER A 121 28.80 -8.69 -17.91
C SER A 121 29.28 -9.40 -19.18
N GLU A 122 28.52 -10.37 -19.71
CA GLU A 122 28.82 -11.01 -20.99
C GLU A 122 28.81 -10.02 -22.16
N MET A 123 27.81 -9.12 -22.22
CA MET A 123 27.71 -8.10 -23.27
C MET A 123 28.86 -7.08 -23.18
N GLN A 124 29.22 -6.64 -21.98
CA GLN A 124 30.35 -5.73 -21.76
C GLN A 124 31.67 -6.37 -22.20
N LYS A 125 31.88 -7.64 -21.89
CA LYS A 125 33.05 -8.40 -22.34
C LYS A 125 33.08 -8.51 -23.86
N ALA A 126 31.99 -8.94 -24.50
CA ALA A 126 31.92 -9.06 -25.96
C ALA A 126 32.16 -7.70 -26.66
N THR A 127 31.67 -6.61 -26.07
CA THR A 127 31.92 -5.25 -26.56
C THR A 127 33.40 -4.88 -26.45
N ALA A 128 34.05 -5.20 -25.33
CA ALA A 128 35.48 -4.96 -25.13
C ALA A 128 36.33 -5.76 -26.13
N ASP A 129 36.04 -7.06 -26.29
CA ASP A 129 36.74 -7.94 -27.23
C ASP A 129 36.64 -7.41 -28.68
N MET A 130 35.45 -6.97 -29.09
CA MET A 130 35.23 -6.36 -30.41
C MET A 130 36.00 -5.05 -30.59
N ARG A 131 36.09 -4.22 -29.54
CA ARG A 131 36.88 -2.97 -29.56
C ARG A 131 38.37 -3.23 -29.69
N THR A 132 38.92 -4.20 -28.93
CA THR A 132 40.33 -4.57 -29.05
C THR A 132 40.68 -4.99 -30.48
N LEU A 133 39.83 -5.80 -31.12
CA LEU A 133 40.03 -6.19 -32.52
C LEU A 133 39.92 -5.00 -33.48
N ARG A 134 39.02 -4.06 -33.22
CA ARG A 134 38.91 -2.82 -33.99
C ARG A 134 40.19 -1.99 -33.90
N ASP A 135 40.75 -1.84 -32.71
CA ASP A 135 41.99 -1.09 -32.48
C ASP A 135 43.19 -1.76 -33.14
N GLU A 136 43.26 -3.10 -33.11
CA GLU A 136 44.27 -3.88 -33.85
C GLU A 136 44.16 -3.69 -35.36
N LEU A 137 42.94 -3.70 -35.91
CA LEU A 137 42.69 -3.42 -37.34
C LEU A 137 43.07 -1.98 -37.70
N ASP A 138 42.76 -0.99 -36.86
CA ASP A 138 43.09 0.42 -37.10
C ASP A 138 44.61 0.64 -37.14
N LYS A 139 45.38 -0.04 -36.28
CA LYS A 139 46.86 -0.01 -36.33
C LYS A 139 47.41 -0.52 -37.66
N LEU A 140 46.87 -1.63 -38.20
CA LEU A 140 47.31 -2.16 -39.49
C LEU A 140 46.98 -1.24 -40.68
N VAL A 141 45.96 -0.39 -40.57
CA VAL A 141 45.63 0.61 -41.59
C VAL A 141 46.61 1.79 -41.54
N THR A 142 47.14 2.11 -40.35
CA THR A 142 48.12 3.20 -40.18
C THR A 142 49.55 2.84 -40.59
N GLU A 143 49.86 1.56 -40.83
CA GLU A 143 51.13 1.18 -41.45
C GLU A 143 51.24 1.78 -42.86
N ASP A 144 52.45 2.17 -43.28
CA ASP A 144 52.69 2.85 -44.56
C ASP A 144 52.56 1.91 -45.77
N LEU A 145 51.32 1.52 -46.04
CA LEU A 145 50.93 0.73 -47.20
C LEU A 145 51.22 1.50 -48.49
N THR A 146 51.02 2.82 -48.50
CA THR A 146 51.28 3.67 -49.67
C THR A 146 52.72 3.51 -50.14
N THR A 147 53.71 3.55 -49.23
CA THR A 147 55.11 3.32 -49.58
C THR A 147 55.36 1.90 -50.06
N ARG A 148 54.75 0.87 -49.42
CA ARG A 148 54.89 -0.53 -49.85
C ARG A 148 54.35 -0.76 -51.27
N TYR A 149 53.15 -0.26 -51.56
CA TYR A 149 52.56 -0.31 -52.90
C TYR A 149 53.40 0.48 -53.91
N THR A 150 53.86 1.68 -53.55
CA THR A 150 54.66 2.54 -54.44
C THR A 150 56.01 1.89 -54.80
N ALA A 151 56.65 1.22 -53.84
CA ALA A 151 57.91 0.50 -54.08
C ALA A 151 57.71 -0.63 -55.12
N LEU A 152 56.63 -1.39 -55.01
CA LEU A 152 56.31 -2.48 -55.94
C LEU A 152 55.91 -1.96 -57.33
N VAL A 153 55.14 -0.86 -57.41
CA VAL A 153 54.76 -0.21 -58.67
C VAL A 153 55.98 0.34 -59.42
N ARG A 154 57.00 0.81 -58.70
CA ARG A 154 58.21 1.40 -59.30
C ARG A 154 59.33 0.39 -59.55
N ALA A 155 59.19 -0.86 -59.13
CA ALA A 155 60.20 -1.88 -59.33
C ALA A 155 60.42 -2.13 -60.83
N SER A 156 61.67 -2.03 -61.30
CA SER A 156 62.00 -2.29 -62.70
C SER A 156 62.04 -3.79 -62.97
N VAL A 157 61.20 -4.26 -63.88
CA VAL A 157 61.15 -5.66 -64.31
C VAL A 157 61.50 -5.75 -65.78
N ALA A 158 62.40 -6.67 -66.15
CA ALA A 158 62.88 -6.79 -67.53
C ALA A 158 61.78 -7.24 -68.51
N GLU A 159 60.82 -8.04 -68.05
CA GLU A 159 59.72 -8.55 -68.86
C GLU A 159 58.41 -7.78 -68.63
N THR A 160 57.83 -7.25 -69.71
CA THR A 160 56.56 -6.52 -69.66
C THR A 160 55.41 -7.38 -69.12
N ALA A 161 55.38 -8.68 -69.46
CA ALA A 161 54.34 -9.60 -68.99
C ALA A 161 54.37 -9.78 -67.47
N LEU A 162 55.57 -9.89 -66.88
CA LEU A 162 55.74 -10.03 -65.43
C LEU A 162 55.36 -8.73 -64.70
N SER A 163 55.62 -7.57 -65.32
CA SER A 163 55.13 -6.27 -64.82
C SER A 163 53.60 -6.22 -64.76
N THR A 164 52.89 -6.68 -65.80
CA THR A 164 51.42 -6.77 -65.79
C THR A 164 50.91 -7.67 -64.66
N GLN A 165 51.53 -8.85 -64.47
CA GLN A 165 51.14 -9.78 -63.39
C GLN A 165 51.33 -9.16 -62.00
N ILE A 166 52.39 -8.36 -61.78
CA ILE A 166 52.57 -7.63 -60.51
C ILE A 166 51.42 -6.64 -60.29
N TYR A 167 51.02 -5.86 -61.31
CA TYR A 167 49.91 -4.92 -61.18
C TYR A 167 48.58 -5.61 -60.88
N GLU A 168 48.28 -6.71 -61.58
CA GLU A 168 47.11 -7.54 -61.32
C GLU A 168 47.13 -8.08 -59.89
N GLN A 169 48.32 -8.49 -59.40
CA GLN A 169 48.49 -8.98 -58.05
C GLN A 169 48.28 -7.89 -56.99
N LEU A 170 48.81 -6.68 -57.20
CA LEU A 170 48.59 -5.54 -56.32
C LEU A 170 47.10 -5.18 -56.24
N PHE A 171 46.39 -5.23 -57.38
CA PHE A 171 44.95 -5.02 -57.41
C PHE A 171 44.19 -6.15 -56.69
N ALA A 172 44.56 -7.41 -56.90
CA ALA A 172 43.96 -8.53 -56.19
C ALA A 172 44.12 -8.39 -54.65
N ILE A 173 45.31 -7.99 -54.18
CA ILE A 173 45.58 -7.70 -52.76
C ILE A 173 44.70 -6.56 -52.25
N SER A 174 44.54 -5.47 -53.01
CA SER A 174 43.68 -4.36 -52.58
C SER A 174 42.22 -4.78 -52.44
N THR A 175 41.70 -5.63 -53.35
CA THR A 175 40.32 -6.12 -53.26
C THR A 175 40.07 -7.03 -52.04
N VAL A 176 41.08 -7.76 -51.57
CA VAL A 176 40.99 -8.53 -50.31
C VAL A 176 40.83 -7.57 -49.14
N ARG A 177 41.63 -6.50 -49.09
CA ARG A 177 41.54 -5.49 -48.03
C ARG A 177 40.22 -4.74 -48.05
N ASP A 178 39.68 -4.45 -49.23
CA ASP A 178 38.36 -3.83 -49.36
C ASP A 178 37.25 -4.76 -48.88
N ALA A 179 37.30 -6.04 -49.24
CA ALA A 179 36.34 -7.03 -48.72
C ALA A 179 36.44 -7.19 -47.20
N ALA A 180 37.65 -7.16 -46.63
CA ALA A 180 37.87 -7.16 -45.19
C ALA A 180 37.29 -5.92 -44.51
N ARG A 181 37.40 -4.74 -45.15
CA ARG A 181 36.74 -3.51 -44.69
C ARG A 181 35.22 -3.65 -44.71
N VAL A 182 34.63 -4.30 -45.73
CA VAL A 182 33.20 -4.58 -45.78
C VAL A 182 32.76 -5.47 -44.61
N VAL A 183 33.52 -6.50 -44.25
CA VAL A 183 33.24 -7.35 -43.09
C VAL A 183 33.18 -6.52 -41.80
N ARG A 184 34.09 -5.56 -41.63
CA ARG A 184 34.14 -4.69 -40.44
C ARG A 184 32.89 -3.81 -40.28
N TYR A 185 32.40 -3.21 -41.37
CA TYR A 185 31.25 -2.29 -41.32
C TYR A 185 29.90 -3.00 -41.49
N ASN A 186 29.89 -4.18 -42.11
CA ASN A 186 28.69 -4.97 -42.35
C ASN A 186 29.00 -6.47 -42.14
N PRO A 187 29.15 -6.92 -40.88
CA PRO A 187 29.54 -8.30 -40.55
C PRO A 187 28.37 -9.25 -40.82
N THR A 188 28.33 -9.84 -42.00
CA THR A 188 27.32 -10.80 -42.44
C THR A 188 28.00 -12.05 -42.97
N ILE A 189 27.27 -13.17 -43.02
CA ILE A 189 27.78 -14.40 -43.63
C ILE A 189 28.20 -14.13 -45.09
N ALA A 190 27.45 -13.29 -45.81
CA ALA A 190 27.77 -12.90 -47.17
C ALA A 190 29.08 -12.12 -47.28
N SER A 191 29.32 -11.13 -46.42
CA SER A 191 30.59 -10.37 -46.44
C SER A 191 31.77 -11.23 -46.02
N ARG A 192 31.60 -12.12 -45.03
CA ARG A 192 32.62 -13.08 -44.60
C ARG A 192 33.00 -14.05 -45.73
N ASN A 193 32.02 -14.64 -46.41
CA ASN A 193 32.28 -15.53 -47.54
C ASN A 193 32.93 -14.80 -48.73
N GLY A 194 32.53 -13.54 -48.97
CA GLY A 194 33.13 -12.69 -50.00
C GLY A 194 34.61 -12.38 -49.72
N LEU A 195 34.97 -12.13 -48.46
CA LEU A 195 36.36 -11.97 -48.03
C LEU A 195 37.17 -13.26 -48.26
N GLU A 196 36.68 -14.39 -47.74
CA GLU A 196 37.34 -15.70 -47.85
C GLU A 196 37.58 -16.09 -49.32
N SER A 197 36.59 -15.90 -50.19
CA SER A 197 36.73 -16.22 -51.62
C SER A 197 37.85 -15.41 -52.29
N ARG A 198 37.92 -14.10 -52.02
CA ARG A 198 38.98 -13.23 -52.56
C ARG A 198 40.34 -13.58 -51.98
N PHE A 199 40.39 -13.81 -50.67
CA PHE A 199 41.63 -14.18 -49.97
C PHE A 199 42.25 -15.45 -50.55
N ASN A 200 41.47 -16.53 -50.66
CA ASN A 200 41.95 -17.81 -51.19
C ASN A 200 42.41 -17.71 -52.64
N SER A 201 41.68 -16.97 -53.49
CA SER A 201 42.09 -16.73 -54.88
C SER A 201 43.41 -15.96 -54.96
N THR A 202 43.54 -14.88 -54.18
CA THR A 202 44.74 -14.03 -54.17
C THR A 202 45.93 -14.75 -53.54
N GLN A 203 45.73 -15.60 -52.53
CA GLN A 203 46.80 -16.38 -51.92
C GLN A 203 47.47 -17.31 -52.93
N ASN A 204 46.66 -18.03 -53.70
CA ASN A 204 47.16 -18.93 -54.74
C ASN A 204 47.92 -18.16 -55.82
N SER A 205 47.44 -16.99 -56.22
CA SER A 205 48.11 -16.17 -57.24
C SER A 205 49.41 -15.54 -56.72
N VAL A 206 49.47 -15.07 -55.47
CA VAL A 206 50.71 -14.57 -54.84
C VAL A 206 51.76 -15.68 -54.80
N GLN A 207 51.38 -16.88 -54.35
CA GLN A 207 52.32 -18.00 -54.23
C GLN A 207 52.91 -18.38 -55.60
N SER A 208 52.06 -18.45 -56.64
CA SER A 208 52.50 -18.76 -57.99
C SER A 208 53.38 -17.68 -58.62
N LEU A 209 53.14 -16.40 -58.30
CA LEU A 209 53.92 -15.28 -58.83
C LEU A 209 55.30 -15.17 -58.16
N ILE A 210 55.40 -15.43 -56.86
CA ILE A 210 56.67 -15.37 -56.11
C ILE A 210 57.72 -16.30 -56.72
N GLU A 211 57.34 -17.46 -57.23
CA GLU A 211 58.25 -18.43 -57.87
C GLU A 211 58.90 -17.90 -59.16
N GLN A 212 58.37 -16.82 -59.74
CA GLN A 212 58.81 -16.24 -61.01
C GLN A 212 59.52 -14.89 -60.85
N LEU A 213 59.55 -14.33 -59.64
CA LEU A 213 60.05 -12.98 -59.37
C LEU A 213 61.51 -12.96 -58.88
N PRO A 214 62.25 -11.86 -59.13
CA PRO A 214 63.54 -11.63 -58.49
C PRO A 214 63.38 -11.31 -56.99
N GLU A 215 64.41 -11.63 -56.20
CA GLU A 215 64.41 -11.51 -54.72
C GLU A 215 64.06 -10.08 -54.24
N GLU A 216 64.45 -9.07 -55.00
CA GLU A 216 64.20 -7.65 -54.75
C GLU A 216 62.70 -7.28 -54.75
N ILE A 217 61.88 -8.04 -55.48
CA ILE A 217 60.42 -7.85 -55.56
C ILE A 217 59.69 -8.84 -54.65
N ILE A 218 60.24 -10.05 -54.48
CA ILE A 218 59.70 -11.07 -53.58
C ILE A 218 59.54 -10.49 -52.17
N THR A 219 60.58 -9.88 -51.61
CA THR A 219 60.57 -9.42 -50.21
C THR A 219 59.50 -8.35 -49.94
N PRO A 220 59.40 -7.26 -50.72
CA PRO A 220 58.33 -6.27 -50.54
C PRO A 220 56.92 -6.82 -50.82
N LEU A 221 56.77 -7.72 -51.81
CA LEU A 221 55.48 -8.33 -52.14
C LEU A 221 55.00 -9.25 -51.01
N GLN A 222 55.87 -10.11 -50.49
CA GLN A 222 55.57 -10.96 -49.33
C GLN A 222 55.24 -10.10 -48.11
N SER A 223 56.02 -9.05 -47.83
CA SER A 223 55.72 -8.13 -46.71
C SER A 223 54.34 -7.46 -46.83
N LEU A 224 53.94 -7.07 -48.05
CA LEU A 224 52.60 -6.54 -48.31
C LEU A 224 51.51 -7.62 -48.14
N TRP A 225 51.78 -8.83 -48.62
CA TRP A 225 50.87 -9.96 -48.49
C TRP A 225 50.69 -10.37 -47.03
N ASP A 226 51.75 -10.52 -46.26
CA ASP A 226 51.73 -10.85 -44.83
C ASP A 226 50.92 -9.85 -44.01
N ASN A 227 51.04 -8.55 -44.30
CA ASN A 227 50.18 -7.53 -43.69
C ASN A 227 48.70 -7.74 -44.07
N THR A 228 48.43 -8.12 -45.31
CA THR A 228 47.07 -8.42 -45.78
C THR A 228 46.50 -9.70 -45.15
N VAL A 229 47.31 -10.74 -44.95
CA VAL A 229 46.95 -11.95 -44.19
C VAL A 229 46.55 -11.58 -42.76
N LYS A 230 47.37 -10.77 -42.06
CA LYS A 230 47.02 -10.28 -40.71
C LYS A 230 45.71 -9.50 -40.70
N TYR A 231 45.50 -8.63 -41.69
CA TYR A 231 44.27 -7.83 -41.80
C TYR A 231 43.04 -8.70 -42.09
N HIS A 232 43.19 -9.75 -42.91
CA HIS A 232 42.17 -10.77 -43.17
C HIS A 232 41.79 -11.52 -41.89
N ASP A 233 42.77 -12.09 -41.19
CA ASP A 233 42.54 -12.91 -40.01
C ASP A 233 41.88 -12.11 -38.88
N LEU A 234 42.32 -10.87 -38.67
CA LEU A 234 41.68 -9.96 -37.73
C LEU A 234 40.26 -9.59 -38.13
N SER A 235 39.98 -9.45 -39.43
CA SER A 235 38.62 -9.16 -39.91
C SER A 235 37.67 -10.34 -39.69
N LEU A 236 38.15 -11.59 -39.82
CA LEU A 236 37.37 -12.79 -39.48
C LEU A 236 37.16 -12.94 -37.97
N ARG A 237 38.17 -12.62 -37.16
CA ARG A 237 38.03 -12.57 -35.70
C ARG A 237 37.01 -11.49 -35.29
N TYR A 238 37.06 -10.32 -35.94
CA TYR A 238 36.09 -9.25 -35.73
C TYR A 238 34.67 -9.69 -36.08
N PHE A 239 34.46 -10.36 -37.22
CA PHE A 239 33.17 -10.94 -37.59
C PHE A 239 32.62 -11.87 -36.49
N THR A 240 33.48 -12.74 -35.96
CA THR A 240 33.10 -13.67 -34.88
C THR A 240 32.74 -12.92 -33.59
N ALA A 241 33.53 -11.91 -33.21
CA ALA A 241 33.27 -11.08 -32.03
C ALA A 241 31.98 -10.24 -32.17
N ALA A 242 31.70 -9.70 -33.36
CA ALA A 242 30.46 -8.99 -33.65
C ALA A 242 29.23 -9.92 -33.51
N GLY A 243 29.34 -11.17 -33.97
CA GLY A 243 28.31 -12.19 -33.74
C GLY A 243 28.10 -12.51 -32.26
N ALA A 244 29.20 -12.66 -31.50
CA ALA A 244 29.13 -12.88 -30.06
C ALA A 244 28.47 -11.71 -29.31
N LEU A 245 28.74 -10.46 -29.72
CA LEU A 245 28.10 -9.27 -29.15
C LEU A 245 26.59 -9.27 -29.40
N ILE A 246 26.13 -9.63 -30.60
CA ILE A 246 24.69 -9.73 -30.91
C ILE A 246 24.02 -10.78 -30.01
N VAL A 247 24.66 -11.95 -29.84
CA VAL A 247 24.13 -13.01 -28.95
C VAL A 247 24.09 -12.54 -27.50
N ALA A 248 25.12 -11.85 -27.03
CA ALA A 248 25.15 -11.30 -25.68
C ALA A 248 24.06 -10.22 -25.48
N GLU A 249 23.85 -9.34 -26.46
CA GLU A 249 22.78 -8.33 -26.42
C GLU A 249 21.38 -8.96 -26.33
N ASP A 250 21.14 -10.06 -27.05
CA ASP A 250 19.87 -10.78 -27.02
C ASP A 250 19.64 -11.48 -25.67
N LYS A 251 20.70 -11.97 -25.01
CA LYS A 251 20.61 -12.46 -23.63
C LYS A 251 20.19 -11.34 -22.68
N VAL A 252 20.82 -10.16 -22.77
CA VAL A 252 20.48 -8.98 -21.96
C VAL A 252 19.03 -8.54 -22.20
N LYS A 253 18.56 -8.60 -23.45
CA LYS A 253 17.16 -8.37 -23.82
C LYS A 253 16.24 -9.31 -23.07
N THR A 254 16.50 -10.61 -23.23
CA THR A 254 15.65 -11.70 -22.75
C THR A 254 15.57 -11.70 -21.23
N SER A 255 16.71 -11.54 -20.54
CA SER A 255 16.73 -11.45 -19.08
C SER A 255 16.02 -10.20 -18.56
N GLY A 256 16.12 -9.07 -19.25
CA GLY A 256 15.38 -7.86 -18.93
C GLY A 256 13.86 -8.04 -19.10
N ASP A 257 13.43 -8.72 -20.16
CA ASP A 257 12.02 -9.02 -20.40
C ASP A 257 11.45 -10.02 -19.39
N LEU A 258 12.22 -11.05 -19.02
CA LEU A 258 11.86 -12.00 -17.95
C LEU A 258 11.73 -11.29 -16.60
N SER A 259 12.68 -10.39 -16.28
CA SER A 259 12.61 -9.57 -15.07
C SER A 259 11.30 -8.78 -15.03
N SER A 260 11.02 -7.96 -16.06
CA SER A 260 9.77 -7.20 -16.17
C SER A 260 8.50 -8.09 -16.15
N ALA A 261 8.55 -9.29 -16.73
CA ALA A 261 7.43 -10.23 -16.69
C ALA A 261 7.15 -10.73 -15.27
N SER A 262 8.18 -11.17 -14.54
CA SER A 262 8.03 -11.58 -13.13
C SER A 262 7.59 -10.43 -12.22
N LEU A 263 8.03 -9.20 -12.47
CA LEU A 263 7.57 -7.99 -11.78
C LEU A 263 6.08 -7.72 -12.00
N ARG A 264 5.59 -7.87 -13.24
CA ARG A 264 4.15 -7.75 -13.55
C ARG A 264 3.34 -8.87 -12.88
N GLU A 265 3.87 -10.08 -12.86
CA GLU A 265 3.26 -11.25 -12.21
C GLU A 265 3.05 -11.01 -10.71
N ILE A 266 4.08 -10.56 -9.98
CA ILE A 266 3.94 -10.30 -8.54
C ILE A 266 3.07 -9.08 -8.24
N ILE A 267 3.13 -8.01 -9.03
CA ILE A 267 2.23 -6.85 -8.87
C ILE A 267 0.77 -7.28 -9.04
N ALA A 268 0.48 -8.15 -10.02
CA ALA A 268 -0.86 -8.68 -10.23
C ALA A 268 -1.31 -9.59 -9.07
N LEU A 269 -0.43 -10.44 -8.55
CA LEU A 269 -0.72 -11.31 -7.41
C LEU A 269 -1.01 -10.52 -6.12
N VAL A 270 -0.15 -9.57 -5.78
CA VAL A 270 -0.33 -8.69 -4.60
C VAL A 270 -1.63 -7.89 -4.72
N LYS A 271 -1.94 -7.39 -5.92
CA LYS A 271 -3.19 -6.68 -6.18
C LYS A 271 -4.41 -7.61 -6.01
N ALA A 272 -4.39 -8.81 -6.59
CA ALA A 272 -5.49 -9.76 -6.47
C ALA A 272 -5.76 -10.16 -5.01
N HIS A 273 -4.70 -10.44 -4.25
CA HIS A 273 -4.78 -10.70 -2.82
C HIS A 273 -5.37 -9.50 -2.06
N ASN A 274 -4.93 -8.28 -2.38
CA ASN A 274 -5.49 -7.07 -1.77
C ASN A 274 -6.97 -6.85 -2.14
N ASP A 275 -7.39 -7.12 -3.38
CA ASP A 275 -8.77 -6.95 -3.83
C ASP A 275 -9.70 -7.96 -3.11
N GLU A 276 -9.26 -9.20 -2.92
CA GLU A 276 -9.97 -10.22 -2.14
C GLU A 276 -10.11 -9.79 -0.66
N LEU A 277 -9.02 -9.29 -0.07
CA LEU A 277 -9.04 -8.75 1.29
C LEU A 277 -9.95 -7.53 1.40
N ALA A 278 -9.91 -6.59 0.46
CA ALA A 278 -10.70 -5.37 0.48
C ALA A 278 -12.21 -5.65 0.41
N PHE A 279 -12.64 -6.58 -0.45
CA PHE A 279 -14.05 -6.97 -0.57
C PHE A 279 -14.57 -7.62 0.71
N SER A 280 -13.83 -8.60 1.25
CA SER A 280 -14.18 -9.26 2.52
C SER A 280 -14.21 -8.26 3.69
N SER A 281 -13.23 -7.36 3.75
CA SER A 281 -13.11 -6.37 4.81
C SER A 281 -14.23 -5.33 4.83
N GLY A 282 -14.61 -4.82 3.66
CA GLY A 282 -15.69 -3.84 3.54
C GLY A 282 -17.02 -4.38 4.08
N THR A 283 -17.31 -5.66 3.81
CA THR A 283 -18.52 -6.31 4.30
C THR A 283 -18.52 -6.48 5.83
N ILE A 284 -17.40 -6.94 6.41
CA ILE A 284 -17.29 -7.12 7.87
C ILE A 284 -17.41 -5.79 8.60
N ALA A 285 -16.72 -4.75 8.11
CA ALA A 285 -16.79 -3.41 8.70
C ALA A 285 -18.22 -2.83 8.62
N ALA A 286 -18.89 -3.00 7.48
CA ALA A 286 -20.28 -2.58 7.31
C ALA A 286 -21.23 -3.32 8.27
N VAL A 287 -21.09 -4.64 8.40
CA VAL A 287 -21.92 -5.45 9.31
C VAL A 287 -21.72 -5.02 10.77
N ILE A 288 -20.47 -4.82 11.21
CA ILE A 288 -20.18 -4.37 12.58
C ILE A 288 -20.72 -2.96 12.80
N GLY A 289 -20.56 -2.06 11.82
CA GLY A 289 -21.12 -0.71 11.89
C GLY A 289 -22.63 -0.71 12.04
N ILE A 290 -23.34 -1.51 11.23
CA ILE A 290 -24.80 -1.67 11.31
C ILE A 290 -25.21 -2.23 12.68
N LEU A 291 -24.54 -3.28 13.16
CA LEU A 291 -24.82 -3.88 14.48
C LEU A 291 -24.59 -2.87 15.62
N ALA A 292 -23.52 -2.08 15.57
CA ALA A 292 -23.24 -1.04 16.55
C ALA A 292 -24.33 0.03 16.57
N ILE A 293 -24.82 0.48 15.41
CA ILE A 293 -25.93 1.43 15.30
C ILE A 293 -27.22 0.83 15.88
N LEU A 294 -27.57 -0.39 15.50
CA LEU A 294 -28.77 -1.07 16.00
C LEU A 294 -28.75 -1.22 17.52
N ILE A 295 -27.62 -1.67 18.08
CA ILE A 295 -27.45 -1.79 19.53
C ILE A 295 -27.52 -0.42 20.20
N GLY A 296 -26.92 0.60 19.61
CA GLY A 296 -27.04 1.99 20.09
C GLY A 296 -28.48 2.48 20.15
N ILE A 297 -29.28 2.20 19.13
CA ILE A 297 -30.72 2.52 19.09
C ILE A 297 -31.47 1.76 20.20
N ILE A 298 -31.23 0.45 20.35
CA ILE A 298 -31.89 -0.39 21.37
C ILE A 298 -31.55 0.09 22.78
N VAL A 299 -30.26 0.36 23.07
CA VAL A 299 -29.81 0.86 24.37
C VAL A 299 -30.38 2.24 24.65
N SER A 300 -30.39 3.13 23.65
CA SER A 300 -30.94 4.48 23.78
C SER A 300 -32.45 4.45 24.06
N TRP A 301 -33.21 3.68 23.27
CA TRP A 301 -34.64 3.46 23.50
C TRP A 301 -34.88 2.93 24.91
N TRP A 302 -34.15 1.88 25.29
CA TRP A 302 -34.30 1.23 26.59
C TRP A 302 -34.02 2.19 27.76
N ALA A 303 -32.96 2.99 27.66
CA ALA A 303 -32.63 4.02 28.65
C ALA A 303 -33.73 5.08 28.77
N ILE A 304 -34.25 5.59 27.64
CA ILE A 304 -35.36 6.55 27.62
C ILE A 304 -36.60 5.97 28.32
N CYS A 305 -36.96 4.71 28.02
CA CYS A 305 -38.14 4.08 28.62
C CYS A 305 -37.97 3.82 30.12
N GLN A 306 -36.77 3.43 30.57
CA GLN A 306 -36.49 3.09 31.97
C GLN A 306 -36.30 4.33 32.85
N ILE A 307 -35.86 5.46 32.30
CA ILE A 307 -35.63 6.70 33.06
C ILE A 307 -36.82 7.64 32.98
N THR A 308 -37.27 7.97 31.77
CA THR A 308 -38.26 9.03 31.57
C THR A 308 -39.64 8.66 32.13
N ARG A 309 -40.06 7.38 31.97
CA ARG A 309 -41.40 6.95 32.45
C ARG A 309 -41.52 6.97 33.98
N PRO A 310 -40.58 6.42 34.79
CA PRO A 310 -40.68 6.50 36.24
C PRO A 310 -40.52 7.91 36.80
N ILE A 311 -39.70 8.76 36.17
CA ILE A 311 -39.57 10.17 36.55
C ILE A 311 -40.91 10.89 36.35
N ALA A 312 -41.54 10.75 35.17
CA ALA A 312 -42.83 11.37 34.90
C ALA A 312 -43.92 10.94 35.90
N ARG A 313 -43.91 9.66 36.32
CA ARG A 313 -44.83 9.16 37.35
C ARG A 313 -44.58 9.78 38.73
N ASN A 314 -43.33 9.88 39.15
CA ASN A 314 -42.99 10.50 40.44
C ASN A 314 -43.26 12.01 40.42
N LEU A 315 -43.01 12.68 39.29
CA LEU A 315 -43.36 14.09 39.10
C LEU A 315 -44.88 14.30 39.26
N ALA A 316 -45.70 13.51 38.57
CA ALA A 316 -47.15 13.58 38.70
C ALA A 316 -47.64 13.30 40.13
N LEU A 317 -47.00 12.37 40.86
CA LEU A 317 -47.30 12.14 42.28
C LEU A 317 -46.96 13.36 43.15
N ALA A 318 -45.81 14.00 42.90
CA ALA A 318 -45.40 15.21 43.60
C ALA A 318 -46.39 16.36 43.37
N GLU A 319 -46.80 16.56 42.12
CA GLU A 319 -47.79 17.59 41.74
C GLU A 319 -49.13 17.37 42.44
N ARG A 320 -49.59 16.12 42.57
CA ARG A 320 -50.82 15.80 43.32
C ARG A 320 -50.71 16.11 44.80
N ILE A 321 -49.58 15.75 45.43
CA ILE A 321 -49.33 16.06 46.85
C ILE A 321 -49.28 17.58 47.05
N ALA A 322 -48.58 18.31 46.18
CA ALA A 322 -48.49 19.77 46.22
C ALA A 322 -49.86 20.45 45.99
N GLY A 323 -50.72 19.85 45.16
CA GLY A 323 -52.10 20.27 44.97
C GLY A 323 -53.06 19.92 46.12
N GLY A 324 -52.58 19.27 47.18
CA GLY A 324 -53.36 18.89 48.36
C GLY A 324 -54.17 17.60 48.22
N ASP A 325 -54.02 16.84 47.12
CA ASP A 325 -54.66 15.54 46.95
C ASP A 325 -53.86 14.43 47.64
N LEU A 326 -54.16 14.22 48.92
CA LEU A 326 -53.56 13.16 49.76
C LEU A 326 -54.41 11.87 49.80
N SER A 327 -55.36 11.72 48.89
CA SER A 327 -56.30 10.59 48.88
C SER A 327 -55.66 9.28 48.41
N SER A 328 -54.59 9.37 47.61
CA SER A 328 -53.99 8.22 46.93
C SER A 328 -53.06 7.39 47.83
N LYS A 329 -53.13 6.06 47.70
CA LYS A 329 -52.18 5.14 48.31
C LYS A 329 -50.98 4.96 47.38
N ILE A 330 -49.84 5.50 47.78
CA ILE A 330 -48.60 5.44 46.97
C ILE A 330 -47.85 4.14 47.30
N THR A 331 -47.84 3.20 46.35
CA THR A 331 -47.06 1.95 46.47
C THR A 331 -45.96 1.89 45.42
N ALA A 332 -44.71 1.71 45.85
CA ALA A 332 -43.59 1.52 44.94
C ALA A 332 -43.60 0.11 44.34
N SER A 333 -43.42 -0.01 43.02
CA SER A 333 -43.33 -1.29 42.31
C SER A 333 -41.89 -1.81 42.13
N GLY A 334 -40.87 -1.11 42.62
CA GLY A 334 -39.45 -1.46 42.43
C GLY A 334 -38.58 -1.09 43.63
N ARG A 335 -37.37 -1.67 43.70
CA ARG A 335 -36.36 -1.42 44.75
C ARG A 335 -35.19 -0.55 44.29
N ASP A 336 -35.20 -0.12 43.03
CA ASP A 336 -34.21 0.81 42.47
C ASP A 336 -34.41 2.24 43.00
N GLU A 337 -33.57 3.17 42.54
CA GLU A 337 -33.55 4.55 43.04
C GLU A 337 -34.90 5.26 42.85
N PHE A 338 -35.63 4.97 41.75
CA PHE A 338 -36.97 5.51 41.55
C PHE A 338 -38.01 4.88 42.47
N GLY A 339 -37.91 3.57 42.75
CA GLY A 339 -38.73 2.92 43.76
C GLY A 339 -38.52 3.46 45.17
N GLN A 340 -37.27 3.79 45.52
CA GLN A 340 -36.94 4.46 46.78
C GLN A 340 -37.51 5.88 46.84
N LEU A 341 -37.43 6.64 45.74
CA LEU A 341 -38.05 7.96 45.62
C LEU A 341 -39.57 7.89 45.78
N THR A 342 -40.25 6.97 45.10
CA THR A 342 -41.70 6.75 45.23
C THR A 342 -42.07 6.37 46.66
N THR A 343 -41.26 5.53 47.32
CA THR A 343 -41.48 5.15 48.72
C THR A 343 -41.31 6.34 49.67
N ALA A 344 -40.33 7.22 49.43
CA ALA A 344 -40.14 8.43 50.21
C ALA A 344 -41.32 9.42 50.02
N MET A 345 -41.81 9.58 48.79
CA MET A 345 -43.02 10.36 48.51
C MET A 345 -44.26 9.79 49.19
N GLY A 346 -44.41 8.46 49.24
CA GLY A 346 -45.48 7.81 49.99
C GLY A 346 -45.46 8.15 51.48
N ARG A 347 -44.27 8.07 52.11
CA ARG A 347 -44.11 8.47 53.52
C ARG A 347 -44.43 9.96 53.73
N MET A 348 -44.04 10.83 52.79
CA MET A 348 -44.38 12.27 52.85
C MET A 348 -45.89 12.48 52.78
N ASN A 349 -46.58 11.81 51.85
CA ASN A 349 -48.04 11.86 51.70
C ASN A 349 -48.76 11.41 52.97
N ASP A 350 -48.34 10.29 53.56
CA ASP A 350 -48.94 9.76 54.79
C ASP A 350 -48.71 10.70 55.99
N THR A 351 -47.52 11.29 56.10
CA THR A 351 -47.18 12.24 57.16
C THR A 351 -48.02 13.52 57.05
N LEU A 352 -48.13 14.08 55.84
CA LEU A 352 -48.98 15.26 55.57
C LEU A 352 -50.45 14.95 55.84
N ARG A 353 -50.93 13.76 55.48
CA ARG A 353 -52.31 13.33 55.70
C ARG A 353 -52.60 13.24 57.21
N SER A 354 -51.70 12.68 57.99
CA SER A 354 -51.81 12.64 59.45
C SER A 354 -51.82 14.04 60.06
N MET A 355 -50.94 14.95 59.61
CA MET A 355 -50.94 16.34 60.07
C MET A 355 -52.28 17.05 59.76
N ILE A 356 -52.84 16.88 58.56
CA ILE A 356 -54.14 17.46 58.20
C ILE A 356 -55.28 16.87 59.05
N HIS A 357 -55.25 15.56 59.32
CA HIS A 357 -56.21 14.93 60.23
C HIS A 357 -56.11 15.49 61.66
N GLU A 358 -54.88 15.68 62.17
CA GLU A 358 -54.63 16.26 63.48
C GLU A 358 -55.13 17.71 63.55
N VAL A 359 -54.81 18.53 62.56
CA VAL A 359 -55.32 19.91 62.46
C VAL A 359 -56.85 19.93 62.41
N ARG A 360 -57.49 19.04 61.63
CA ARG A 360 -58.97 18.96 61.58
C ARG A 360 -59.56 18.55 62.93
N ASN A 361 -58.92 17.63 63.65
CA ASN A 361 -59.34 17.23 64.99
C ASN A 361 -59.18 18.38 65.98
N SER A 362 -58.07 19.11 65.95
CA SER A 362 -57.84 20.30 66.77
C SER A 362 -58.87 21.39 66.48
N VAL A 363 -59.17 21.66 65.20
CA VAL A 363 -60.24 22.60 64.81
C VAL A 363 -61.62 22.13 65.29
N SER A 364 -61.91 20.82 65.24
CA SER A 364 -63.15 20.26 65.79
C SER A 364 -63.24 20.39 67.31
N GLN A 365 -62.12 20.24 68.03
CA GLN A 365 -62.06 20.46 69.47
C GLN A 365 -62.24 21.95 69.81
N VAL A 366 -61.56 22.85 69.09
CA VAL A 366 -61.74 24.30 69.23
C VAL A 366 -63.18 24.72 68.93
N SER A 367 -63.79 24.18 67.87
CA SER A 367 -65.19 24.45 67.53
C SER A 367 -66.13 23.97 68.62
N ARG A 368 -65.91 22.77 69.19
CA ARG A 368 -66.70 22.26 70.32
C ARG A 368 -66.55 23.14 71.56
N ALA A 369 -65.33 23.51 71.91
CA ALA A 369 -65.07 24.44 73.02
C ALA A 369 -65.73 25.80 72.78
N ALA A 370 -65.71 26.31 71.54
CA ALA A 370 -66.41 27.54 71.18
C ALA A 370 -67.94 27.41 71.31
N THR A 371 -68.51 26.27 70.94
CA THR A 371 -69.94 25.98 71.16
C THR A 371 -70.27 25.88 72.64
N GLU A 372 -69.48 25.17 73.44
CA GLU A 372 -69.63 25.11 74.90
C GLU A 372 -69.52 26.49 75.55
N ILE A 373 -68.60 27.34 75.08
CA ILE A 373 -68.49 28.74 75.53
C ILE A 373 -69.75 29.53 75.15
N ALA A 374 -70.26 29.38 73.92
CA ALA A 374 -71.46 30.09 73.48
C ALA A 374 -72.71 29.64 74.26
N GLU A 375 -72.86 28.34 74.51
CA GLU A 375 -73.93 27.79 75.35
C GLU A 375 -73.79 28.25 76.81
N GLY A 376 -72.59 28.20 77.37
CA GLY A 376 -72.30 28.73 78.71
C GLY A 376 -72.57 30.23 78.82
N ASN A 377 -72.27 31.00 77.78
CA ASN A 377 -72.60 32.43 77.71
C ASN A 377 -74.11 32.67 77.59
N SER A 378 -74.85 31.79 76.91
CA SER A 378 -76.32 31.83 76.85
C SER A 378 -76.96 31.48 78.19
N ASP A 379 -76.45 30.48 78.92
CA ASP A 379 -76.89 30.15 80.28
C ASP A 379 -76.60 31.31 81.23
N LEU A 380 -75.41 31.90 81.14
CA LEU A 380 -75.06 33.09 81.90
C LEU A 380 -75.98 34.26 81.56
N SER A 381 -76.26 34.51 80.29
CA SER A 381 -77.21 35.53 79.85
C SER A 381 -78.61 35.27 80.41
N SER A 382 -79.08 34.02 80.38
CA SER A 382 -80.37 33.62 80.96
C SER A 382 -80.41 33.82 82.48
N ARG A 383 -79.34 33.49 83.20
CA ARG A 383 -79.19 33.78 84.62
C ARG A 383 -79.12 35.27 84.91
N THR A 384 -78.52 36.05 84.01
CA THR A 384 -78.47 37.51 84.12
C THR A 384 -79.85 38.13 83.90
N GLU A 385 -80.64 37.60 82.94
CA GLU A 385 -82.05 37.96 82.75
C GLU A 385 -82.92 37.55 83.93
N GLN A 386 -82.72 36.36 84.51
CA GLN A 386 -83.40 35.94 85.74
C GLN A 386 -83.01 36.81 86.93
N GLN A 387 -81.75 37.23 87.05
CA GLN A 387 -81.34 38.20 88.07
C GLN A 387 -81.96 39.58 87.83
N ALA A 388 -82.05 40.03 86.58
CA ALA A 388 -82.78 41.25 86.23
C ALA A 388 -84.29 41.13 86.48
N ALA A 389 -84.87 39.94 86.28
CA ALA A 389 -86.27 39.62 86.60
C ALA A 389 -86.51 39.62 88.12
N MET A 390 -85.59 39.06 88.92
CA MET A 390 -85.65 39.13 90.39
C MET A 390 -85.49 40.58 90.91
N LEU A 391 -84.73 41.42 90.20
CA LEU A 391 -84.65 42.85 90.51
C LEU A 391 -85.92 43.62 90.13
N THR A 392 -86.70 43.15 89.16
CA THR A 392 -88.00 43.76 88.77
C THR A 392 -89.17 43.26 89.62
N ASP A 393 -89.16 42.02 90.10
CA ASP A 393 -90.20 41.47 90.99
C ASP A 393 -90.15 42.06 92.41
N ASN A 394 -88.96 42.44 92.88
CA ASN A 394 -88.79 43.23 94.12
C ASN A 394 -89.29 44.69 94.00
N GLY A 395 -89.79 45.11 92.84
CA GLY A 395 -90.36 46.44 92.61
C GLY A 395 -91.88 46.53 92.71
N ARG A 396 -92.61 45.45 93.04
CA ARG A 396 -94.09 45.48 93.00
C ARG A 396 -94.78 44.79 94.19
N GLN A 397 -94.67 45.43 95.36
CA GLN A 397 -95.72 45.37 96.38
C GLN A 397 -96.21 46.79 96.72
N PRO A 398 -97.52 47.07 96.61
CA PRO A 398 -98.11 48.38 96.84
C PRO A 398 -98.34 48.64 98.34
N CYS A 399 -98.07 49.88 98.77
CA CYS A 399 -98.77 50.49 99.89
C CYS A 399 -99.92 51.35 99.35
#